data_AF-A0A7Y2B2G4-F1
#
_entry.id   AF-A0A7Y2B2G4-F1
#
_cell.length_a   1.000
_cell.length_b   1.000
_cell.length_c   1.000
_cell.angle_alpha   90.00
_cell.angle_beta   90.00
_cell.angle_gamma   90.00
#
_symmetry.space_group_name_H-M   'P 1'
#
loop_
_entity.id
_entity.type
_entity.pdbx_description
1 polymer ?
#
loop_
_entity_poly.entity_id
_entity_poly.type
_entity_poly.pdbx_seq_one_letter_code
_entity_poly.pdbx_strand_id
1 'polypeptide(L)'
;SVGYTIPQRGVLLSTGTIKEKTRLLPAVRSFAALGLALYATGGTADFLKTNGVEATWIPWPLDEATPNALDLIASGDVDLVVNIPKSIEQDELTNDYLIRRQAVDRGVPLLVNAETAALFAISIEMLTKDDLKVRAWDDYVPATDGAE
;
A
#
# COMPACT_ATOMS: atom_id res chain seq x y z
N SER A 1 -10.44 -11.80 11.74
CA SER A 1 -9.14 -12.26 11.24
C SER A 1 -8.19 -11.08 11.31
N VAL A 2 -7.09 -11.17 12.04
CA VAL A 2 -6.05 -10.13 12.08
C VAL A 2 -4.92 -10.58 11.17
N GLY A 3 -4.87 -10.04 9.96
CA GLY A 3 -3.88 -10.41 8.96
C GLY A 3 -3.99 -9.54 7.71
N TYR A 4 -2.85 -9.20 7.13
CA TYR A 4 -2.79 -8.52 5.84
C TYR A 4 -3.26 -9.49 4.75
N THR A 5 -4.30 -9.09 4.00
CA THR A 5 -4.73 -9.84 2.82
C THR A 5 -3.90 -9.37 1.63
N ILE A 6 -3.44 -10.29 0.79
CA ILE A 6 -2.77 -9.94 -0.47
C ILE A 6 -3.76 -9.10 -1.30
N PRO A 7 -3.39 -7.88 -1.74
CA PRO A 7 -4.28 -7.03 -2.51
C PRO A 7 -4.68 -7.71 -3.82
N GLN A 8 -5.95 -7.54 -4.22
CA GLN A 8 -6.50 -8.13 -5.44
C GLN A 8 -7.25 -7.13 -6.30
N ARG A 9 -7.54 -5.93 -5.76
CA ARG A 9 -8.35 -4.91 -6.44
C ARG A 9 -7.51 -3.73 -6.87
N GLY A 10 -6.97 -2.99 -5.90
CA GLY A 10 -6.38 -1.70 -6.21
C GLY A 10 -5.51 -1.13 -5.10
N VAL A 11 -4.53 -0.34 -5.51
CA VAL A 11 -3.56 0.29 -4.63
C VAL A 11 -3.71 1.81 -4.73
N LEU A 12 -3.95 2.47 -3.60
CA LEU A 12 -3.87 3.92 -3.48
C LEU A 12 -2.45 4.34 -3.08
N LEU A 13 -1.82 5.18 -3.90
CA LEU A 13 -0.46 5.67 -3.73
C LEU A 13 -0.47 7.18 -3.44
N SER A 14 -0.15 7.54 -2.22
CA SER A 14 0.24 8.90 -1.84
C SER A 14 1.69 8.85 -1.39
N THR A 15 2.59 9.33 -2.24
CA THR A 15 4.03 9.12 -2.04
C THR A 15 4.76 10.43 -1.79
N GLY A 16 5.81 10.29 -1.01
CA GLY A 16 6.55 11.41 -0.47
C GLY A 16 7.48 12.10 -1.48
N THR A 17 8.71 12.30 -1.04
CA THR A 17 9.79 12.95 -1.79
C THR A 17 10.11 12.21 -3.10
N ILE A 18 10.84 12.86 -4.02
CA ILE A 18 11.33 12.22 -5.25
C ILE A 18 12.15 10.96 -4.93
N LYS A 19 12.93 10.97 -3.84
CA LYS A 19 13.70 9.82 -3.38
C LYS A 19 12.80 8.62 -3.07
N GLU A 20 11.71 8.84 -2.33
CA GLU A 20 10.76 7.78 -1.96
C GLU A 20 9.99 7.27 -3.18
N LYS A 21 9.60 8.18 -4.08
CA LYS A 21 8.97 7.86 -5.37
C LYS A 21 9.85 6.95 -6.23
N THR A 22 11.12 7.30 -6.40
CA THR A 22 12.09 6.48 -7.14
C THR A 22 12.30 5.13 -6.48
N ARG A 23 12.36 5.07 -5.15
CA ARG A 23 12.49 3.82 -4.40
C ARG A 23 11.28 2.91 -4.56
N LEU A 24 10.07 3.47 -4.61
CA LEU A 24 8.83 2.73 -4.79
C LEU A 24 8.56 2.30 -6.24
N LEU A 25 9.18 2.95 -7.23
CA LEU A 25 8.86 2.70 -8.63
C LEU A 25 8.91 1.21 -9.03
N PRO A 26 9.91 0.39 -8.62
CA PRO A 26 9.89 -1.04 -8.90
C PRO A 26 8.68 -1.75 -8.29
N ALA A 27 8.33 -1.42 -7.05
CA ALA A 27 7.19 -1.99 -6.34
C ALA A 27 5.86 -1.67 -7.03
N VAL A 28 5.70 -0.43 -7.48
CA VAL A 28 4.50 -0.01 -8.23
C VAL A 28 4.41 -0.74 -9.58
N ARG A 29 5.53 -1.01 -10.25
CA ARG A 29 5.53 -1.85 -11.46
C ARG A 29 5.11 -3.28 -11.16
N SER A 30 5.56 -3.88 -10.06
CA SER A 30 5.10 -5.20 -9.62
C SER A 30 3.60 -5.20 -9.36
N PHE A 31 3.06 -4.18 -8.67
CA PHE A 31 1.60 -4.04 -8.48
C PHE A 31 0.84 -3.98 -9.81
N ALA A 32 1.33 -3.19 -10.78
CA ALA A 32 0.74 -3.14 -12.11
C ALA A 32 0.82 -4.50 -12.84
N ALA A 33 1.95 -5.20 -12.74
CA ALA A 33 2.15 -6.51 -13.35
C ALA A 33 1.24 -7.61 -12.75
N LEU A 34 0.88 -7.47 -11.46
CA LEU A 34 -0.12 -8.30 -10.80
C LEU A 34 -1.57 -7.96 -11.19
N GLY A 35 -1.77 -6.96 -12.06
CA GLY A 35 -3.09 -6.55 -12.56
C GLY A 35 -3.89 -5.69 -11.58
N LEU A 36 -3.24 -5.12 -10.56
CA LEU A 36 -3.91 -4.24 -9.60
C LEU A 36 -4.18 -2.87 -10.22
N ALA A 37 -5.36 -2.31 -9.98
CA ALA A 37 -5.66 -0.93 -10.36
C ALA A 37 -4.80 0.04 -9.53
N LEU A 38 -4.10 0.96 -10.20
CA LEU A 38 -3.27 1.95 -9.54
C LEU A 38 -3.98 3.29 -9.48
N TYR A 39 -4.06 3.84 -8.27
CA TYR A 39 -4.62 5.17 -7.99
C TYR A 39 -3.56 6.01 -7.31
N ALA A 40 -3.46 7.29 -7.65
CA ALA A 40 -2.40 8.14 -7.11
C ALA A 40 -2.81 9.60 -6.96
N THR A 41 -2.32 10.26 -5.90
CA THR A 41 -2.48 11.71 -5.73
C THR A 41 -1.66 12.48 -6.78
N GLY A 42 -2.02 13.73 -7.07
CA GLY A 42 -1.43 14.59 -8.13
C GLY A 42 0.05 14.36 -8.43
N GLY A 43 0.91 14.82 -7.52
CA GLY A 43 2.36 14.72 -7.73
C GLY A 43 2.92 13.29 -7.73
N THR A 44 2.16 12.29 -7.29
CA THR A 44 2.51 10.87 -7.41
C THR A 44 2.14 10.36 -8.80
N ALA A 45 0.92 10.65 -9.27
CA ALA A 45 0.43 10.27 -10.60
C ALA A 45 1.32 10.83 -11.71
N ASP A 46 1.71 12.12 -11.61
CA ASP A 46 2.60 12.77 -12.59
C ASP A 46 3.98 12.10 -12.64
N PHE A 47 4.53 11.76 -11.47
CA PHE A 47 5.80 11.06 -11.39
C PHE A 47 5.71 9.67 -12.04
N LEU A 48 4.67 8.90 -11.74
CA LEU A 48 4.49 7.56 -12.30
C LEU A 48 4.30 7.61 -13.82
N LYS A 49 3.48 8.55 -14.31
CA LYS A 49 3.26 8.76 -15.75
C LYS A 49 4.55 9.09 -16.49
N THR A 50 5.37 9.98 -15.92
CA THR A 50 6.68 10.34 -16.50
C THR A 50 7.64 9.15 -16.57
N ASN A 51 7.43 8.15 -15.71
CA ASN A 51 8.20 6.91 -15.68
C ASN A 51 7.50 5.75 -16.42
N GLY A 52 6.46 6.01 -17.20
CA GLY A 52 5.77 4.98 -17.99
C GLY A 52 4.98 3.98 -17.14
N VAL A 53 4.43 4.42 -16.01
CA VAL A 53 3.47 3.67 -15.20
C VAL A 53 2.15 4.42 -15.20
N GLU A 54 1.08 3.77 -15.67
CA GLU A 54 -0.25 4.35 -15.64
C GLU A 54 -0.87 4.22 -14.24
N ALA A 55 -1.37 5.34 -13.73
CA ALA A 55 -2.15 5.40 -12.50
C ALA A 55 -3.26 6.44 -12.66
N THR A 56 -4.43 6.12 -12.15
CA THR A 56 -5.57 7.04 -12.14
C THR A 56 -5.31 8.14 -11.12
N TRP A 57 -5.33 9.39 -11.55
CA TRP A 57 -5.21 10.52 -10.64
C TRP A 57 -6.45 10.61 -9.74
N ILE A 58 -6.21 10.84 -8.44
CA ILE A 58 -7.27 10.97 -7.43
C ILE A 58 -7.06 12.26 -6.61
N PRO A 59 -8.12 13.07 -6.43
CA PRO A 59 -8.12 14.24 -5.56
C PRO A 59 -7.83 13.90 -4.10
N TRP A 60 -7.29 14.89 -3.39
CA TRP A 60 -7.12 14.79 -1.95
C TRP A 60 -8.45 14.90 -1.20
N PRO A 61 -8.53 14.40 0.04
CA PRO A 61 -9.72 14.53 0.88
C PRO A 61 -10.26 15.95 1.07
N LEU A 62 -9.38 16.95 1.13
CA LEU A 62 -9.75 18.35 1.30
C LEU A 62 -10.08 19.05 -0.03
N ASP A 63 -9.85 18.41 -1.18
CA ASP A 63 -10.23 18.97 -2.47
C ASP A 63 -11.76 18.83 -2.66
N GLU A 64 -12.37 19.76 -3.40
CA GLU A 64 -13.82 19.72 -3.70
C GLU A 64 -14.19 18.63 -4.73
N ALA A 65 -13.19 18.07 -5.44
CA ALA A 65 -13.40 17.11 -6.51
C ALA A 65 -13.66 15.70 -5.97
N THR A 66 -14.59 14.97 -6.60
CA THR A 66 -14.96 13.60 -6.25
C THR A 66 -15.00 12.70 -7.49
N PRO A 67 -14.80 11.37 -7.37
CA PRO A 67 -14.44 10.65 -6.14
C PRO A 67 -13.02 10.99 -5.67
N ASN A 68 -12.84 11.20 -4.37
CA ASN A 68 -11.54 11.48 -3.76
C ASN A 68 -10.94 10.22 -3.10
N ALA A 69 -9.76 10.37 -2.50
CA ALA A 69 -9.08 9.26 -1.83
C ALA A 69 -9.91 8.55 -0.75
N LEU A 70 -10.77 9.27 -0.01
CA LEU A 70 -11.62 8.66 1.01
C LEU A 70 -12.75 7.84 0.39
N ASP A 71 -13.30 8.31 -0.73
CA ASP A 71 -14.38 7.64 -1.45
C ASP A 71 -13.90 6.29 -2.00
N LEU A 72 -12.71 6.23 -2.59
CA LEU A 72 -12.12 4.96 -3.07
C LEU A 72 -11.91 3.93 -1.96
N ILE A 73 -11.47 4.37 -0.79
CA ILE A 73 -11.30 3.48 0.36
C ILE A 73 -12.68 3.04 0.87
N ALA A 74 -13.67 3.93 0.86
CA ALA A 74 -15.04 3.64 1.32
C ALA A 74 -15.78 2.66 0.41
N SER A 75 -15.63 2.79 -0.92
CA SER A 75 -16.23 1.93 -1.93
C SER A 75 -15.58 0.55 -1.98
N GLY A 76 -14.34 0.43 -1.52
CA GLY A 76 -13.54 -0.79 -1.63
C GLY A 76 -12.91 -0.97 -3.01
N ASP A 77 -12.79 0.10 -3.80
CA ASP A 77 -12.02 0.08 -5.05
C ASP A 77 -10.53 -0.15 -4.79
N VAL A 78 -10.06 0.21 -3.59
CA VAL A 78 -8.71 -0.07 -3.12
C VAL A 78 -8.71 -1.00 -1.91
N ASP A 79 -7.74 -1.92 -1.89
CA ASP A 79 -7.50 -2.87 -0.81
C ASP A 79 -6.05 -2.87 -0.30
N LEU A 80 -5.26 -1.90 -0.77
CA LEU A 80 -4.00 -1.50 -0.17
C LEU A 80 -3.83 0.02 -0.27
N VAL A 81 -3.37 0.64 0.81
CA VAL A 81 -2.98 2.06 0.85
C VAL A 81 -1.49 2.15 1.16
N VAL A 82 -0.75 2.87 0.31
CA VAL A 82 0.63 3.27 0.56
C VAL A 82 0.64 4.79 0.73
N ASN A 83 0.83 5.25 1.97
CA ASN A 83 0.81 6.67 2.33
C ASN A 83 2.13 7.07 2.99
N ILE A 84 3.00 7.74 2.24
CA ILE A 84 4.30 8.19 2.70
C ILE A 84 4.30 9.72 2.69
N PRO A 85 4.34 10.37 3.86
CA PRO A 85 4.29 11.84 3.94
C PRO A 85 5.54 12.48 3.32
N LYS A 86 5.40 13.61 2.63
CA LYS A 86 6.53 14.41 2.10
C LYS A 86 6.70 15.76 2.79
N SER A 87 5.63 16.30 3.35
CA SER A 87 5.62 17.66 3.87
C SER A 87 5.16 17.72 5.33
N ILE A 88 5.54 18.81 5.98
CA ILE A 88 5.01 19.24 7.27
C ILE A 88 3.94 20.33 7.12
N GLU A 89 3.57 20.66 5.88
CA GLU A 89 2.48 21.60 5.59
C GLU A 89 1.15 21.08 6.15
N GLN A 90 0.39 21.99 6.77
CA GLN A 90 -0.79 21.63 7.56
C GLN A 90 -1.87 20.92 6.74
N ASP A 91 -2.15 21.40 5.53
CA ASP A 91 -3.18 20.80 4.68
C ASP A 91 -2.78 19.40 4.20
N GLU A 92 -1.51 19.20 3.88
CA GLU A 92 -0.99 17.87 3.50
C GLU A 92 -1.05 16.90 4.67
N LEU A 93 -0.61 17.33 5.87
CA LEU A 93 -0.70 16.53 7.09
C LEU A 93 -2.15 16.12 7.41
N THR A 94 -3.10 17.03 7.17
CA THR A 94 -4.52 16.79 7.39
C THR A 94 -5.07 15.79 6.37
N ASN A 95 -4.77 15.98 5.09
CA ASN A 95 -5.14 15.05 4.02
C ASN A 95 -4.61 13.63 4.28
N ASP A 96 -3.32 13.53 4.60
CA ASP A 96 -2.67 12.27 4.92
C ASP A 96 -3.26 11.61 6.16
N TYR A 97 -3.58 12.39 7.20
CA TYR A 97 -4.26 11.89 8.39
C TYR A 97 -5.63 11.28 8.04
N LEU A 98 -6.43 11.96 7.23
CA LEU A 98 -7.76 11.50 6.82
C LEU A 98 -7.66 10.20 6.01
N ILE A 99 -6.71 10.09 5.09
CA ILE A 99 -6.47 8.86 4.30
C ILE A 99 -6.09 7.70 5.23
N ARG A 100 -5.12 7.90 6.13
CA ARG A 100 -4.69 6.85 7.07
C ARG A 100 -5.83 6.43 7.99
N ARG A 101 -6.61 7.39 8.49
CA ARG A 101 -7.75 7.12 9.36
C ARG A 101 -8.80 6.29 8.65
N GLN A 102 -9.14 6.65 7.42
CA GLN A 102 -10.14 5.93 6.63
C GLN A 102 -9.67 4.51 6.29
N ALA A 103 -8.39 4.32 5.95
CA ALA A 103 -7.84 2.99 5.70
C ALA A 103 -7.97 2.09 6.94
N VAL A 104 -7.59 2.61 8.12
CA VAL A 104 -7.72 1.90 9.40
C VAL A 104 -9.18 1.59 9.73
N ASP A 105 -10.08 2.57 9.62
CA ASP A 105 -11.50 2.41 9.94
C ASP A 105 -12.19 1.40 9.02
N ARG A 106 -11.71 1.23 7.79
CA ARG A 106 -12.21 0.25 6.81
C ARG A 106 -11.45 -1.08 6.81
N GLY A 107 -10.44 -1.23 7.67
CA GLY A 107 -9.61 -2.43 7.72
C GLY A 107 -8.77 -2.67 6.45
N VAL A 108 -8.49 -1.61 5.70
CA VAL A 108 -7.63 -1.67 4.51
C VAL A 108 -6.16 -1.59 4.95
N PRO A 109 -5.30 -2.55 4.56
CA PRO A 109 -3.87 -2.50 4.76
C PRO A 109 -3.25 -1.13 4.45
N LEU A 110 -2.46 -0.61 5.40
CA LEU A 110 -1.81 0.69 5.30
C LEU A 110 -0.30 0.55 5.47
N LEU A 111 0.47 0.99 4.48
CA LEU A 111 1.93 1.04 4.51
C LEU A 111 2.40 2.50 4.52
N VAL A 112 3.17 2.87 5.55
CA VAL A 112 3.63 4.26 5.77
C VAL A 112 5.13 4.47 5.52
N ASN A 113 5.80 3.46 4.96
CA ASN A 113 7.23 3.48 4.70
C ASN A 113 7.51 2.88 3.30
N ALA A 114 8.33 3.58 2.50
CA ALA A 114 8.75 3.13 1.16
C ALA A 114 9.43 1.76 1.18
N GLU A 115 10.25 1.49 2.19
CA GLU A 115 11.01 0.25 2.33
C GLU A 115 10.08 -0.93 2.58
N THR A 116 9.13 -0.77 3.50
CA THR A 116 8.13 -1.79 3.80
C THR A 116 7.23 -2.06 2.59
N ALA A 117 6.80 -1.01 1.89
CA ALA A 117 6.00 -1.15 0.67
C ALA A 117 6.77 -1.84 -0.47
N ALA A 118 8.06 -1.55 -0.63
CA ALA A 118 8.90 -2.23 -1.61
C ALA A 118 9.10 -3.72 -1.28
N LEU A 119 9.42 -4.04 -0.03
CA LEU A 119 9.56 -5.42 0.43
C LEU A 119 8.23 -6.19 0.34
N PHE A 120 7.11 -5.53 0.62
CA PHE A 120 5.80 -6.13 0.49
C PHE A 120 5.50 -6.52 -0.96
N ALA A 121 5.76 -5.63 -1.93
CA ALA A 121 5.59 -5.93 -3.35
C ALA A 121 6.43 -7.14 -3.80
N ILE A 122 7.70 -7.19 -3.42
CA ILE A 122 8.58 -8.33 -3.71
C ILE A 122 8.00 -9.62 -3.09
N SER A 123 7.53 -9.54 -1.85
CA SER A 123 7.03 -10.71 -1.12
C SER A 123 5.78 -11.30 -1.79
N ILE A 124 4.84 -10.45 -2.24
CA ILE A 124 3.61 -10.93 -2.90
C ILE A 124 3.85 -11.35 -4.35
N GLU A 125 4.93 -10.89 -4.99
CA GLU A 125 5.36 -11.36 -6.31
C GLU A 125 6.02 -12.74 -6.22
N MET A 126 6.83 -12.97 -5.18
CA MET A 126 7.57 -14.22 -5.00
C MET A 126 6.76 -15.35 -4.36
N LEU A 127 5.74 -15.03 -3.54
CA LEU A 127 4.97 -16.01 -2.78
C LEU A 127 3.55 -16.11 -3.33
N THR A 128 3.21 -17.30 -3.84
CA THR A 128 1.82 -17.66 -4.10
C THR A 128 1.14 -18.04 -2.78
N LYS A 129 -0.20 -18.02 -2.74
CA LYS A 129 -0.94 -18.51 -1.56
C LYS A 129 -0.58 -19.96 -1.22
N ASP A 130 -0.18 -20.76 -2.20
CA ASP A 130 0.22 -22.16 -2.03
C ASP A 130 1.59 -22.30 -1.33
N ASP A 131 2.43 -21.27 -1.41
CA ASP A 131 3.73 -21.19 -0.72
C ASP A 131 3.57 -20.82 0.76
N LEU A 132 2.47 -20.15 1.13
CA LEU A 132 2.15 -19.72 2.49
C LEU A 132 1.51 -20.87 3.28
N LYS A 133 2.28 -21.91 3.57
CA LYS A 133 1.81 -23.03 4.41
C LYS A 133 1.78 -22.63 5.87
N VAL A 134 0.60 -22.73 6.49
CA VAL A 134 0.46 -22.70 7.96
C VAL A 134 1.13 -23.96 8.50
N ARG A 135 2.18 -23.78 9.28
CA ARG A 135 2.85 -24.86 10.03
C ARG A 135 2.35 -24.85 11.47
N ALA A 136 2.34 -26.02 12.11
CA ALA A 136 1.99 -26.12 13.52
C ALA A 136 3.06 -25.39 14.34
N TRP A 137 2.69 -24.86 15.52
CA TRP A 137 3.67 -24.22 16.42
C TRP A 137 4.85 -25.14 16.72
N ASP A 138 4.57 -26.43 16.89
CA ASP A 138 5.57 -27.48 17.15
C ASP A 138 6.59 -27.64 16.00
N ASP A 139 6.26 -27.22 14.77
CA ASP A 139 7.20 -27.23 13.64
C ASP A 139 8.26 -26.12 13.74
N TYR A 140 8.07 -25.14 14.62
CA TYR A 140 8.97 -24.01 14.85
C TYR A 140 9.77 -24.11 16.15
N VAL A 141 9.37 -25.01 17.06
CA VAL A 141 10.11 -25.25 18.31
C VAL A 141 11.06 -26.43 18.08
N PRO A 142 12.38 -26.28 18.27
CA PRO A 142 13.28 -27.43 18.27
C PRO A 142 12.81 -28.40 19.35
N ALA A 143 12.83 -29.71 19.06
CA ALA A 143 12.53 -30.71 20.07
C ALA A 143 13.39 -30.44 21.31
N THR A 144 12.76 -30.04 22.41
CA THR A 144 13.47 -29.92 23.69
C THR A 144 13.78 -31.33 24.12
N ASP A 145 15.03 -31.76 23.95
CA ASP A 145 15.51 -32.98 24.59
C ASP A 145 15.20 -32.83 26.08
N GLY A 146 14.43 -33.77 26.60
CA GLY A 146 13.95 -33.75 27.98
C GLY A 146 15.13 -33.61 28.92
N ALA A 147 15.21 -32.46 29.58
CA ALA A 147 16.00 -32.34 30.79
C ALA A 147 15.22 -33.07 31.89
N GLU A 148 15.68 -34.29 32.20
CA GLU A 148 15.46 -34.95 33.50
C GLU A 148 15.98 -34.08 34.65
#